data_AF-A0A7S2T6P4-F1
#
_entry.id   AF-A0A7S2T6P4-F1
#
_cell.length_a   1.000
_cell.length_b   1.000
_cell.length_c   1.000
_cell.angle_alpha   90.00
_cell.angle_beta   90.00
_cell.angle_gamma   90.00
#
_symmetry.space_group_name_H-M   'P 1'
#
loop_
_entity.id
_entity.type
_entity.pdbx_description
1 polymer ?
#
loop_
_entity_poly.entity_id
_entity_poly.type
_entity_poly.pdbx_seq_one_letter_code
_entity_poly.pdbx_strand_id
1 'polypeptide(L)'
;ERMSGEEVELSEVPYGEPYWYGSAPGGGGSSSPYYTKKHEEFRAKVRAFVEAELLPYVHEWDERGSFPDELHRKAYAAGIYGAAWPAEHGGTPPPGGFDAFHDLILVDELARCGCGGVLWSCFQSFGISLPPVLAAGRPEVIQRVAR
;
A
#
# COMPACT_ATOMS: atom_id res chain seq x y z
N GLU A 1 -1.51 21.87 -1.73
CA GLU A 1 -2.99 21.86 -1.74
C GLU A 1 -3.51 21.19 -3.01
N ARG A 2 -3.76 19.88 -2.94
CA ARG A 2 -4.74 19.11 -3.75
C ARG A 2 -4.71 17.66 -3.24
N MET A 3 -5.31 17.46 -2.07
CA MET A 3 -5.75 16.14 -1.62
C MET A 3 -7.18 16.31 -1.14
N SER A 4 -8.05 16.82 -2.04
CA SER A 4 -9.48 16.65 -1.86
C SER A 4 -9.75 15.16 -1.93
N GLY A 5 -10.42 14.62 -0.91
CA GLY A 5 -10.88 13.23 -0.90
C GLY A 5 -11.97 13.00 -1.94
N GLU A 6 -11.57 12.98 -3.21
CA GLU A 6 -12.38 12.36 -4.25
C GLU A 6 -12.39 10.86 -3.98
N GLU A 7 -13.60 10.30 -3.88
CA GLU A 7 -13.81 8.87 -3.93
C GLU A 7 -13.13 8.35 -5.20
N VAL A 8 -12.26 7.35 -5.06
CA VAL A 8 -11.66 6.72 -6.23
C VAL A 8 -12.75 6.02 -7.02
N GLU A 9 -12.89 6.45 -8.27
CA GLU A 9 -13.79 5.83 -9.24
C GLU A 9 -13.30 4.40 -9.50
N LEU A 10 -14.16 3.43 -9.18
CA LEU A 10 -13.89 2.02 -9.40
C LEU A 10 -13.92 1.70 -10.90
N SER A 11 -13.01 0.85 -11.37
CA SER A 11 -12.98 0.43 -12.76
C SER A 11 -14.29 -0.22 -13.19
N GLU A 12 -14.89 0.28 -14.28
CA GLU A 12 -16.06 -0.30 -14.94
C GLU A 12 -15.73 -1.56 -15.77
N VAL A 13 -14.45 -1.82 -16.02
CA VAL A 13 -14.01 -3.04 -16.72
C VAL A 13 -14.36 -4.26 -15.87
N PRO A 14 -15.04 -5.28 -16.43
CA PRO A 14 -15.31 -6.52 -15.70
C PRO A 14 -14.02 -7.10 -15.10
N TYR A 15 -14.05 -7.39 -13.80
CA TYR A 15 -12.89 -7.88 -13.03
C TYR A 15 -11.70 -6.91 -12.91
N GLY A 16 -11.85 -5.64 -13.32
CA GLY A 16 -10.84 -4.59 -13.11
C GLY A 16 -10.77 -4.12 -11.65
N GLU A 17 -11.74 -4.51 -10.83
CA GLU A 17 -11.75 -4.35 -9.38
C GLU A 17 -12.02 -5.69 -8.70
N PRO A 18 -11.43 -5.94 -7.52
CA PRO A 18 -11.82 -7.05 -6.67
C PRO A 18 -13.32 -7.01 -6.34
N TYR A 19 -13.99 -8.14 -6.56
CA TYR A 19 -15.43 -8.28 -6.37
C TYR A 19 -15.92 -7.94 -4.95
N TRP A 20 -15.05 -8.10 -3.94
CA TRP A 20 -15.35 -7.80 -2.54
C TRP A 20 -15.24 -6.32 -2.17
N TYR A 21 -14.82 -5.44 -3.08
CA TYR A 21 -14.81 -3.99 -2.87
C TYR A 21 -16.20 -3.35 -2.99
N GLY A 22 -17.15 -4.03 -3.63
CA GLY A 22 -18.56 -3.62 -3.71
C GLY A 22 -18.88 -2.60 -4.81
N SER A 23 -20.04 -2.81 -5.45
CA SER A 23 -20.76 -1.91 -6.38
C SER A 23 -20.14 -1.54 -7.74
N ALA A 24 -19.24 -2.35 -8.31
CA ALA A 24 -18.94 -2.17 -9.75
C ALA A 24 -20.18 -2.52 -10.60
N PRO A 25 -20.63 -1.67 -11.54
CA PRO A 25 -21.74 -2.01 -12.43
C PRO A 25 -21.40 -3.29 -13.23
N GLY A 26 -22.14 -4.37 -12.99
CA GLY A 26 -21.90 -5.68 -13.63
C GLY A 26 -21.14 -6.71 -12.78
N GLY A 27 -20.56 -6.31 -11.65
CA GLY A 27 -20.04 -7.20 -10.61
C GLY A 27 -21.05 -7.32 -9.48
N GLY A 28 -21.80 -8.42 -9.40
CA GLY A 28 -22.86 -8.63 -8.40
C GLY A 28 -22.37 -8.81 -6.95
N GLY A 29 -21.40 -8.03 -6.49
CA GLY A 29 -20.75 -8.12 -5.18
C GLY A 29 -21.46 -7.29 -4.14
N SER A 30 -21.95 -7.96 -3.08
CA SER A 30 -22.35 -7.27 -1.86
C SER A 30 -21.14 -6.59 -1.24
N SER A 31 -21.26 -5.29 -0.90
CA SER A 31 -20.26 -4.58 -0.09
C SER A 31 -19.90 -5.44 1.13
N SER A 32 -18.61 -5.79 1.25
CA SER A 32 -18.14 -6.64 2.32
C SER A 32 -18.27 -5.90 3.66
N PRO A 33 -18.85 -6.50 4.71
CA PRO A 33 -19.06 -5.82 5.99
C PRO A 33 -17.75 -5.48 6.72
N TYR A 34 -16.62 -5.98 6.21
CA TYR A 34 -15.29 -5.72 6.77
C TYR A 34 -14.61 -4.50 6.14
N TYR A 35 -15.05 -4.06 4.96
CA TYR A 35 -14.56 -2.83 4.37
C TYR A 35 -15.33 -1.64 4.96
N THR A 36 -14.60 -0.66 5.45
CA THR A 36 -15.16 0.54 6.05
C THR A 36 -14.71 1.74 5.22
N LYS A 37 -15.32 2.90 5.46
CA LYS A 37 -14.90 4.15 4.80
C LYS A 37 -13.40 4.44 4.92
N LYS A 38 -12.78 4.05 6.04
CA LYS A 38 -11.33 4.20 6.27
C LYS A 38 -10.51 3.33 5.33
N HIS A 39 -11.01 2.12 5.04
CA HIS A 39 -10.41 1.21 4.06
C HIS A 39 -10.50 1.79 2.65
N GLU A 40 -11.62 2.42 2.31
CA GLU A 40 -11.83 3.10 1.02
C GLU A 40 -10.91 4.32 0.87
N GLU A 41 -10.79 5.16 1.91
CA GLU A 41 -9.87 6.31 1.93
C GLU A 41 -8.40 5.86 1.81
N PHE A 42 -8.02 4.78 2.48
CA PHE A 42 -6.69 4.20 2.36
C PHE A 42 -6.43 3.65 0.95
N ARG A 43 -7.41 2.94 0.36
CA ARG A 43 -7.32 2.47 -1.03
C ARG A 43 -7.11 3.62 -1.99
N ALA A 44 -7.91 4.68 -1.86
CA ALA A 44 -7.83 5.85 -2.71
C ALA A 44 -6.44 6.50 -2.67
N LYS A 45 -5.90 6.61 -1.46
CA LYS A 45 -4.55 7.12 -1.21
C LYS A 45 -3.46 6.26 -1.87
N VAL A 46 -3.52 4.93 -1.72
CA VAL A 46 -2.52 4.03 -2.32
C VAL A 46 -2.64 4.06 -3.85
N ARG A 47 -3.86 4.05 -4.39
CA ARG A 47 -4.11 4.13 -5.84
C ARG A 47 -3.50 5.39 -6.45
N ALA A 48 -3.77 6.55 -5.86
CA ALA A 48 -3.24 7.82 -6.33
C ALA A 48 -1.70 7.83 -6.39
N PHE A 49 -1.04 7.20 -5.42
CA PHE A 49 0.41 7.04 -5.45
C PHE A 49 0.87 6.09 -6.56
N VAL A 50 0.20 4.96 -6.74
CA VAL A 50 0.54 3.99 -7.80
C VAL A 50 0.41 4.64 -9.18
N GLU A 51 -0.67 5.39 -9.41
CA GLU A 51 -0.91 6.09 -10.68
C GLU A 51 0.09 7.21 -10.95
N ALA A 52 0.48 7.97 -9.93
CA ALA A 52 1.39 9.10 -10.10
C ALA A 52 2.87 8.69 -10.11
N GLU A 53 3.27 7.73 -9.27
CA GLU A 53 4.68 7.47 -8.94
C GLU A 53 5.19 6.11 -9.42
N LEU A 54 4.30 5.16 -9.77
CA LEU A 54 4.71 3.83 -10.26
C LEU A 54 4.38 3.63 -11.73
N LEU A 55 3.10 3.69 -12.11
CA LEU A 55 2.63 3.34 -13.46
C LEU A 55 3.41 4.00 -14.60
N PRO A 56 3.80 5.30 -14.53
CA PRO A 56 4.53 5.94 -15.63
C PRO A 56 5.95 5.40 -15.85
N TYR A 57 6.54 4.76 -14.84
CA TYR A 57 7.98 4.45 -14.81
C TYR A 57 8.29 2.95 -14.68
N VAL A 58 7.32 2.18 -14.19
CA VAL A 58 7.51 0.79 -13.77
C VAL A 58 8.07 -0.11 -14.87
N HIS A 59 7.66 0.10 -16.12
CA HIS A 59 8.13 -0.70 -17.26
C HIS A 59 9.64 -0.53 -17.49
N GLU A 60 10.14 0.71 -17.46
CA GLU A 60 11.57 0.99 -17.60
C GLU A 60 12.38 0.40 -16.44
N TRP A 61 11.84 0.47 -15.23
CA TRP A 61 12.49 -0.08 -14.03
C TRP A 61 12.58 -1.60 -14.07
N ASP A 62 11.53 -2.25 -14.58
CA ASP A 62 11.49 -3.70 -14.76
C ASP A 62 12.52 -4.14 -15.81
N GLU A 63 12.56 -3.48 -16.98
CA GLU A 63 13.55 -3.77 -18.03
C GLU A 63 15.00 -3.56 -17.56
N ARG A 64 15.26 -2.52 -16.76
CA ARG A 64 16.58 -2.24 -16.19
C ARG A 64 16.90 -3.12 -14.97
N GLY A 65 15.92 -3.78 -14.37
CA GLY A 65 16.06 -4.52 -13.11
C GLY A 65 16.39 -3.64 -11.89
N SER A 66 16.07 -2.34 -11.94
CA SER A 66 16.30 -1.40 -10.83
C SER A 66 15.40 -0.17 -10.88
N PHE A 67 15.01 0.31 -9.71
CA PHE A 67 14.25 1.54 -9.50
C PHE A 67 15.08 2.57 -8.71
N PRO A 68 14.74 3.87 -8.76
CA PRO A 68 15.45 4.91 -8.03
C PRO A 68 15.31 4.75 -6.51
N ASP A 69 16.40 4.92 -5.77
CA ASP A 69 16.40 4.88 -4.28
C ASP A 69 15.42 5.88 -3.66
N GLU A 70 15.17 7.00 -4.35
CA GLU A 70 14.24 8.05 -3.95
C GLU A 70 12.80 7.55 -3.79
N LEU A 71 12.43 6.45 -4.47
CA LEU A 71 11.11 5.85 -4.40
C LEU A 71 10.74 5.46 -2.96
N HIS A 72 11.70 4.96 -2.17
CA HIS A 72 11.49 4.66 -0.76
C HIS A 72 11.07 5.90 0.04
N ARG A 73 11.76 7.03 -0.19
CA ARG A 73 11.46 8.29 0.51
C ARG A 73 10.11 8.85 0.12
N LYS A 74 9.78 8.81 -1.18
CA LYS A 74 8.46 9.24 -1.68
C LYS A 74 7.33 8.43 -1.07
N ALA A 75 7.45 7.12 -1.07
CA ALA A 75 6.44 6.23 -0.52
C ALA A 75 6.32 6.32 1.01
N TYR A 76 7.42 6.60 1.72
CA TYR A 76 7.36 6.91 3.15
C TYR A 76 6.66 8.26 3.41
N ALA A 77 7.00 9.31 2.65
CA ALA A 77 6.34 10.62 2.74
C ALA A 77 4.85 10.56 2.39
N ALA A 78 4.48 9.70 1.43
CA ALA A 78 3.09 9.40 1.11
C ALA A 78 2.39 8.60 2.22
N GLY A 79 3.10 8.13 3.26
CA GLY A 79 2.53 7.34 4.35
C GLY A 79 2.00 5.99 3.89
N ILE A 80 2.70 5.35 2.93
CA ILE A 80 2.43 4.00 2.44
C ILE A 80 3.31 3.01 3.20
N TYR A 81 4.63 3.24 3.22
CA TYR A 81 5.56 2.39 3.97
C TYR A 81 5.29 2.38 5.47
N GLY A 82 4.97 3.55 6.03
CA GLY A 82 4.72 3.70 7.46
C GLY A 82 3.37 3.11 7.90
N ALA A 83 2.47 2.78 6.98
CA ALA A 83 1.07 2.48 7.31
C ALA A 83 0.96 1.24 8.23
N ALA A 84 1.74 0.20 7.98
CA ALA A 84 1.69 -1.05 8.75
C ALA A 84 2.48 -1.00 10.07
N TRP A 85 3.19 0.09 10.36
CA TRP A 85 4.14 0.15 11.48
C TRP A 85 3.61 0.93 12.68
N PRO A 86 3.97 0.51 13.91
CA PRO A 86 3.69 1.29 15.11
C PRO A 86 4.31 2.68 15.05
N ALA A 87 3.59 3.69 15.54
CA ALA A 87 4.07 5.08 15.54
C ALA A 87 5.36 5.27 16.34
N GLU A 88 5.57 4.50 17.41
CA GLU A 88 6.80 4.49 18.22
C GLU A 88 8.05 4.03 17.46
N HIS A 89 7.87 3.36 16.32
CA HIS A 89 8.92 2.90 15.40
C HIS A 89 8.95 3.71 14.10
N GLY A 90 8.43 4.94 14.11
CA GLY A 90 8.40 5.80 12.92
C GLY A 90 7.31 5.43 11.91
N GLY A 91 6.35 4.60 12.30
CA GLY A 91 5.17 4.31 11.50
C GLY A 91 4.19 5.48 11.42
N THR A 92 3.36 5.46 10.38
CA THR A 92 2.30 6.42 10.12
C THR A 92 0.97 5.68 9.87
N PRO A 93 0.45 4.94 10.86
CA PRO A 93 -0.73 4.12 10.65
C PRO A 93 -1.96 4.98 10.35
N PRO A 94 -2.90 4.48 9.54
CA PRO A 94 -4.13 5.20 9.24
C PRO A 94 -4.98 5.43 10.50
N PRO A 95 -5.89 6.42 10.49
CA PRO A 95 -6.71 6.74 11.65
C PRO A 95 -7.54 5.54 12.14
N GLY A 96 -7.27 5.06 13.35
CA GLY A 96 -7.93 3.86 13.92
C GLY A 96 -7.12 2.57 13.77
N GLY A 97 -5.89 2.66 13.28
CA GLY A 97 -4.96 1.53 13.21
C GLY A 97 -4.92 0.87 11.83
N PHE A 98 -3.89 0.06 11.63
CA PHE A 98 -3.72 -0.77 10.44
C PHE A 98 -4.18 -2.19 10.77
N ASP A 99 -5.05 -2.74 9.95
CA ASP A 99 -5.58 -4.10 10.10
C ASP A 99 -5.33 -4.95 8.84
N ALA A 100 -5.80 -6.20 8.87
CA ALA A 100 -5.61 -7.13 7.76
C ALA A 100 -6.27 -6.65 6.45
N PHE A 101 -7.33 -5.83 6.51
CA PHE A 101 -7.98 -5.31 5.30
C PHE A 101 -7.18 -4.15 4.69
N HIS A 102 -6.50 -3.35 5.51
CA HIS A 102 -5.51 -2.40 5.02
C HIS A 102 -4.35 -3.10 4.32
N ASP A 103 -3.86 -4.23 4.85
CA ASP A 103 -2.80 -5.01 4.23
C ASP A 103 -3.22 -5.57 2.86
N LEU A 104 -4.42 -6.15 2.78
CA LEU A 104 -4.99 -6.62 1.52
C LEU A 104 -5.10 -5.50 0.48
N ILE A 105 -5.60 -4.32 0.88
CA ILE A 105 -5.68 -3.14 0.01
C ILE A 105 -4.30 -2.69 -0.45
N LEU A 106 -3.33 -2.63 0.48
CA LEU A 106 -1.98 -2.17 0.18
C LEU A 106 -1.33 -3.05 -0.89
N VAL A 107 -1.40 -4.38 -0.71
CA VAL A 107 -0.84 -5.33 -1.67
C VAL A 107 -1.57 -5.25 -3.01
N ASP A 108 -2.90 -5.22 -3.01
CA ASP A 108 -3.73 -5.21 -4.22
C ASP A 108 -3.51 -3.93 -5.05
N GLU A 109 -3.54 -2.75 -4.42
CA GLU A 109 -3.33 -1.50 -5.13
C GLU A 109 -1.89 -1.36 -5.65
N LEU A 110 -0.88 -1.77 -4.88
CA LEU A 110 0.50 -1.80 -5.37
C LEU A 110 0.66 -2.75 -6.56
N ALA A 111 -0.06 -3.87 -6.58
CA ALA A 111 0.03 -4.86 -7.66
C ALA A 111 -0.51 -4.33 -8.99
N ARG A 112 -1.34 -3.28 -8.98
CA ARG A 112 -1.85 -2.62 -10.20
C ARG A 112 -0.74 -2.08 -11.10
N CYS A 113 0.45 -1.80 -10.57
CA CYS A 113 1.58 -1.38 -11.41
C CYS A 113 2.10 -2.49 -12.34
N GLY A 114 1.70 -3.75 -12.13
CA GLY A 114 2.09 -4.87 -12.99
C GLY A 114 3.54 -5.32 -12.85
N CYS A 115 4.31 -4.80 -11.87
CA CYS A 115 5.69 -5.22 -11.62
C CYS A 115 5.86 -5.77 -10.21
N GLY A 116 6.00 -7.09 -10.13
CA GLY A 116 6.28 -7.79 -8.88
C GLY A 116 7.63 -7.39 -8.27
N GLY A 117 8.64 -7.08 -9.09
CA GLY A 117 9.96 -6.66 -8.61
C GLY A 117 9.88 -5.40 -7.76
N VAL A 118 9.21 -4.35 -8.28
CA VAL A 118 9.00 -3.10 -7.55
C VAL A 118 8.12 -3.32 -6.31
N LEU A 119 7.02 -4.05 -6.43
CA LEU A 119 6.14 -4.35 -5.29
C LEU A 119 6.87 -5.05 -4.14
N TRP A 120 7.55 -6.16 -4.43
CA TRP A 120 8.16 -7.00 -3.40
C TRP A 120 9.47 -6.41 -2.87
N SER A 121 10.32 -5.88 -3.75
CA SER A 121 11.64 -5.36 -3.37
C SER A 121 11.54 -3.98 -2.72
N CYS A 122 10.64 -3.12 -3.18
CA CYS A 122 10.44 -1.83 -2.56
C CYS A 122 9.54 -2.05 -1.34
N PHE A 123 8.25 -2.29 -1.53
CA PHE A 123 7.25 -2.07 -0.49
C PHE A 123 7.15 -3.19 0.55
N GLN A 124 7.22 -4.45 0.14
CA GLN A 124 6.93 -5.58 1.02
C GLN A 124 8.14 -6.19 1.74
N SER A 125 9.36 -5.83 1.34
CA SER A 125 10.59 -6.34 1.97
C SER A 125 10.63 -6.07 3.48
N PHE A 126 10.14 -4.91 3.93
CA PHE A 126 10.02 -4.57 5.35
C PHE A 126 8.87 -5.31 6.02
N GLY A 127 7.75 -5.49 5.32
CA GLY A 127 6.60 -6.28 5.78
C GLY A 127 6.98 -7.71 6.16
N ILE A 128 7.96 -8.28 5.47
CA ILE A 128 8.47 -9.64 5.75
C ILE A 128 9.56 -9.62 6.82
N SER A 129 10.47 -8.64 6.78
CA SER A 129 11.69 -8.65 7.60
C SER A 129 11.52 -8.04 8.99
N LEU A 130 10.69 -7.01 9.16
CA LEU A 130 10.55 -6.30 10.44
C LEU A 130 9.71 -7.05 11.49
N PRO A 131 8.60 -7.74 11.17
CA PRO A 131 7.81 -8.42 12.20
C PRO A 131 8.59 -9.40 13.07
N PRO A 132 9.46 -10.29 12.52
CA PRO A 132 10.26 -11.18 13.38
C PRO A 132 11.31 -10.40 14.19
N VAL A 133 11.85 -9.28 13.67
CA VAL A 133 12.78 -8.42 14.40
C VAL A 133 12.09 -7.74 15.58
N LEU A 134 10.88 -7.22 15.40
CA LEU A 134 10.11 -6.58 16.48
C LEU A 134 9.62 -7.60 17.51
N ALA A 135 9.23 -8.80 17.08
CA ALA A 135 8.68 -9.83 17.97
C ALA A 135 9.74 -10.53 18.83
N ALA A 136 10.94 -10.76 18.29
CA ALA A 136 11.96 -11.60 18.92
C ALA A 136 13.38 -10.98 18.94
N GLY A 137 13.54 -9.76 18.42
CA GLY A 137 14.83 -9.08 18.39
C GLY A 137 15.29 -8.65 19.77
N ARG A 138 16.62 -8.62 19.96
CA ARG A 138 17.21 -7.99 21.15
C ARG A 138 16.90 -6.49 21.15
N PRO A 139 16.70 -5.84 22.31
CA PRO A 139 16.38 -4.42 22.39
C PRO A 139 17.33 -3.53 21.58
N GLU A 140 18.63 -3.84 21.58
CA GLU A 140 19.65 -3.07 20.86
C GLU A 140 19.50 -3.19 19.33
N VAL A 141 19.03 -4.33 18.84
CA VAL A 141 18.78 -4.56 17.40
C VAL A 141 17.50 -3.83 16.98
N ILE A 142 16.44 -3.95 17.79
CA ILE A 142 15.17 -3.25 17.54
C ILE A 142 15.41 -1.74 17.47
N GLN A 143 16.15 -1.18 18.45
CA GLN A 143 16.43 0.25 18.48
C GLN A 143 17.26 0.73 17.28
N ARG A 144 18.12 -0.12 16.72
CA ARG A 144 18.97 0.21 15.57
C ARG A 144 18.23 0.10 14.24
N VAL A 145 17.31 -0.84 14.10
CA VAL A 145 16.71 -1.23 12.80
C VAL A 145 15.29 -0.69 12.62
N ALA A 146 14.54 -0.47 13.70
CA ALA A 146 13.15 -0.01 13.68
C ALA A 146 12.99 1.48 14.08
N ARG A 147 13.99 2.31 13.76
CA ARG A 147 13.97 3.76 13.99
C ARG A 147 14.27 4.51 12.70
#